data_AF-A0A428J9W3-F1
#
_entry.id   AF-A0A428J9W3-F1
#
_cell.length_a   1.000
_cell.length_b   1.000
_cell.length_c   1.000
_cell.angle_alpha   90.00
_cell.angle_beta   90.00
_cell.angle_gamma   90.00
#
_symmetry.space_group_name_H-M   'P 1'
#
loop_
_entity.id
_entity.type
_entity.pdbx_description
1 polymer ?
#
loop_
_entity_poly.entity_id
_entity_poly.type
_entity_poly.pdbx_seq_one_letter_code
_entity_poly.pdbx_strand_id
1 'polypeptide(L)'
;MKYIVTLCMAVLLLTGCGQESTTQPAATQAEPETSENTSQKLIEITFDQFFTKSTTGDGQITDEMLALNGKKVGIKGYMTELTPIDNRFIYLVPTAGAACPFCSADNPKYLEAIAVYPPDGKTMEFTQDGIWAYGTLEVGEEIDEATGLISMFRLQADSIELFQPR
;
A
#
# COMPACT_ATOMS: atom_id res chain seq x y z
N MET A 1 -40.35 20.89 -36.52
CA MET A 1 -40.48 19.41 -36.58
C MET A 1 -40.60 18.94 -35.13
N LYS A 2 -41.77 18.65 -34.51
CA LYS A 2 -42.77 17.57 -34.73
C LYS A 2 -42.04 16.23 -35.02
N TYR A 3 -42.08 15.19 -34.18
CA TYR A 3 -43.26 14.53 -33.58
C TYR A 3 -42.98 13.84 -32.23
N ILE A 4 -43.93 14.00 -31.30
CA ILE A 4 -44.35 13.01 -30.29
C ILE A 4 -45.29 12.01 -30.98
N VAL A 5 -45.30 10.73 -30.58
CA VAL A 5 -46.43 9.76 -30.50
C VAL A 5 -45.85 8.35 -30.31
N THR A 6 -45.92 7.72 -29.13
CA THR A 6 -46.98 6.84 -28.55
C THR A 6 -46.88 5.35 -28.94
N LEU A 7 -46.92 4.49 -27.90
CA LEU A 7 -47.84 3.35 -27.73
C LEU A 7 -47.37 1.89 -27.93
N CYS A 8 -47.91 1.05 -27.04
CA CYS A 8 -48.18 -0.41 -27.10
C CYS A 8 -46.97 -1.35 -26.95
N MET A 9 -46.77 -1.99 -25.78
CA MET A 9 -47.56 -3.09 -25.19
C MET A 9 -47.51 -4.38 -26.03
N ALA A 10 -46.79 -5.39 -25.54
CA ALA A 10 -47.06 -6.79 -25.83
C ALA A 10 -46.46 -7.68 -24.74
N VAL A 11 -47.29 -8.08 -23.78
CA VAL A 11 -47.10 -9.30 -22.99
C VAL A 11 -47.76 -10.42 -23.79
N LEU A 12 -47.02 -11.50 -24.07
CA LEU A 12 -47.57 -12.76 -24.57
C LEU A 12 -46.83 -13.91 -23.89
N LEU A 13 -47.52 -14.53 -22.92
CA LEU A 13 -47.28 -15.88 -22.46
C LEU A 13 -47.69 -16.87 -23.56
N LEU A 14 -46.98 -18.00 -23.68
CA LEU A 14 -47.54 -19.37 -23.79
C LEU A 14 -46.44 -20.40 -24.09
N THR A 15 -46.19 -21.26 -23.08
CA THR A 15 -46.03 -22.73 -23.11
C THR A 15 -45.60 -23.49 -24.38
N GLY A 16 -44.64 -24.40 -24.19
CA GLY A 16 -44.44 -25.63 -24.98
C GLY A 16 -43.01 -26.20 -24.80
N CYS A 17 -42.76 -27.09 -23.83
CA CYS A 17 -42.71 -28.55 -23.94
C CYS A 17 -41.76 -29.10 -25.03
N GLY A 18 -40.69 -29.78 -24.59
CA GLY A 18 -40.03 -30.83 -25.35
C GLY A 18 -38.51 -30.84 -25.20
N GLN A 19 -37.99 -31.75 -24.36
CA GLN A 19 -37.09 -32.82 -24.81
C GLN A 19 -36.75 -33.73 -23.62
N GLU A 20 -37.30 -34.95 -23.68
CA GLU A 20 -36.81 -36.10 -22.93
C GLU A 20 -35.44 -36.52 -23.47
N SER A 21 -34.48 -36.67 -22.57
CA SER A 21 -33.37 -37.61 -22.73
C SER A 21 -33.11 -38.23 -21.36
N THR A 22 -33.51 -39.49 -21.26
CA THR A 22 -33.28 -40.41 -20.16
C THR A 22 -31.80 -40.60 -19.82
N THR A 23 -31.50 -40.62 -18.52
CA THR A 23 -30.64 -41.60 -17.79
C THR A 23 -29.69 -40.92 -16.80
N GLN A 24 -30.04 -40.97 -15.52
CA GLN A 24 -29.15 -40.85 -14.36
C GLN A 24 -28.59 -42.27 -14.08
N PRO A 25 -27.33 -42.51 -13.64
CA PRO A 25 -26.82 -42.02 -12.35
C PRO A 25 -25.29 -41.85 -12.17
N ALA A 26 -24.88 -40.80 -11.45
CA ALA A 26 -23.84 -40.90 -10.41
C ALA A 26 -23.75 -39.56 -9.68
N ALA A 27 -24.09 -39.58 -8.39
CA ALA A 27 -23.79 -38.50 -7.48
C ALA A 27 -22.27 -38.43 -7.28
N THR A 28 -21.65 -37.36 -7.77
CA THR A 28 -20.42 -36.83 -7.18
C THR A 28 -20.79 -35.48 -6.61
N GLN A 29 -20.89 -35.44 -5.29
CA GLN A 29 -21.01 -34.22 -4.53
C GLN A 29 -19.81 -33.35 -4.90
N ALA A 30 -20.07 -32.21 -5.54
CA ALA A 30 -19.09 -31.14 -5.61
C ALA A 30 -18.85 -30.71 -4.17
N GLU A 31 -17.67 -31.07 -3.67
CA GLU A 31 -17.11 -30.59 -2.42
C GLU A 31 -17.19 -29.05 -2.41
N PRO A 32 -17.60 -28.42 -1.30
CA PRO A 32 -17.61 -26.98 -1.25
C PRO A 32 -16.16 -26.52 -1.41
N GLU A 33 -15.90 -25.75 -2.46
CA GLU A 33 -14.62 -25.08 -2.62
C GLU A 33 -14.40 -24.23 -1.37
N THR A 34 -13.52 -24.76 -0.52
CA THR A 34 -13.03 -24.07 0.65
C THR A 34 -12.23 -22.91 0.10
N SER A 35 -12.86 -21.74 0.04
CA SER A 35 -12.16 -20.47 -0.02
C SER A 35 -11.27 -20.43 1.21
N GLU A 36 -10.04 -20.91 1.04
CA GLU A 36 -8.95 -20.68 1.98
C GLU A 36 -8.71 -19.18 1.94
N ASN A 37 -9.42 -18.48 2.84
CA ASN A 37 -9.04 -17.16 3.30
C ASN A 37 -7.64 -17.28 3.88
N THR A 38 -6.65 -17.18 2.99
CA THR A 38 -5.26 -17.03 3.35
C THR A 38 -5.17 -15.65 3.96
N SER A 39 -5.41 -15.58 5.27
CA SER A 39 -5.04 -14.44 6.09
C SER A 39 -3.51 -14.36 6.02
N GLN A 40 -2.99 -13.81 4.93
CA GLN A 40 -1.57 -13.59 4.74
C GLN A 40 -1.12 -12.71 5.90
N LYS A 41 -0.29 -13.29 6.77
CA LYS A 41 0.30 -12.55 7.89
C LYS A 41 1.12 -11.41 7.30
N LEU A 42 0.67 -10.18 7.55
CA LEU A 42 1.38 -8.98 7.13
C LEU A 42 2.80 -8.99 7.71
N ILE A 43 3.79 -8.64 6.87
CA ILE A 43 5.17 -8.46 7.29
C ILE A 43 5.29 -7.05 7.87
N GLU A 44 5.48 -6.93 9.17
CA GLU A 44 5.78 -5.63 9.80
C GLU A 44 7.29 -5.41 9.82
N ILE A 45 7.72 -4.23 9.36
CA ILE A 45 9.11 -3.79 9.37
C ILE A 45 9.30 -2.62 10.35
N THR A 46 10.53 -2.42 10.78
CA THR A 46 10.96 -1.38 11.72
C THR A 46 12.20 -0.69 11.18
N PHE A 47 12.43 0.55 11.61
CA PHE A 47 13.57 1.36 11.13
C PHE A 47 14.93 0.74 11.46
N ASP A 48 15.06 -0.01 12.56
CA ASP A 48 16.29 -0.72 12.96
C ASP A 48 16.75 -1.77 11.92
N GLN A 49 15.85 -2.20 11.02
CA GLN A 49 16.17 -3.16 9.96
C GLN A 49 16.74 -2.48 8.70
N PHE A 50 16.64 -1.15 8.57
CA PHE A 50 16.95 -0.45 7.32
C PHE A 50 18.41 -0.61 6.92
N PHE A 51 19.32 -0.33 7.86
CA PHE A 51 20.74 -0.33 7.60
C PHE A 51 21.52 -1.17 8.61
N THR A 52 22.66 -1.69 8.19
CA THR A 52 23.63 -2.26 9.10
C THR A 52 24.12 -1.19 10.09
N LYS A 53 24.24 -1.57 11.36
CA LYS A 53 24.76 -0.67 12.39
C LYS A 53 26.21 -0.30 12.08
N SER A 54 26.51 0.98 12.04
CA SER A 54 27.86 1.51 11.84
C SER A 54 28.13 2.65 12.83
N THR A 55 29.36 2.69 13.36
CA THR A 55 29.87 3.81 14.16
C THR A 55 30.62 4.84 13.32
N THR A 56 30.81 4.57 12.03
CA THR A 56 31.62 5.35 11.07
C THR A 56 30.81 5.93 9.93
N GLY A 57 29.47 5.74 9.91
CA GLY A 57 28.57 6.34 8.92
C GLY A 57 28.56 5.63 7.56
N ASP A 58 29.07 4.41 7.49
CA ASP A 58 29.19 3.57 6.29
C ASP A 58 28.23 2.36 6.31
N GLY A 59 27.10 2.48 7.01
CA GLY A 59 26.03 1.48 7.02
C GLY A 59 25.60 1.10 5.60
N GLN A 60 24.99 -0.06 5.42
CA GLN A 60 24.50 -0.54 4.12
C GLN A 60 23.07 -1.01 4.27
N ILE A 61 22.27 -0.95 3.20
CA ILE A 61 20.94 -1.55 3.21
C ILE A 61 21.10 -3.03 3.59
N THR A 62 20.33 -3.50 4.56
CA THR A 62 20.45 -4.89 5.03
C THR A 62 19.95 -5.88 3.97
N ASP A 63 20.49 -7.10 3.99
CA ASP A 63 20.02 -8.18 3.13
C ASP A 63 18.53 -8.51 3.37
N GLU A 64 18.07 -8.35 4.61
CA GLU A 64 16.67 -8.51 4.98
C GLU A 64 15.79 -7.52 4.21
N MET A 65 16.15 -6.24 4.21
CA MET A 65 15.37 -5.22 3.50
C MET A 65 15.43 -5.41 1.98
N LEU A 66 16.60 -5.75 1.42
CA LEU A 66 16.72 -6.05 -0.01
C LEU A 66 15.81 -7.22 -0.42
N ALA A 67 15.70 -8.25 0.43
CA ALA A 67 14.83 -9.39 0.19
C ALA A 67 13.32 -9.05 0.27
N LEU A 68 12.95 -7.93 0.92
CA LEU A 68 11.58 -7.45 1.03
C LEU A 68 11.15 -6.51 -0.12
N ASN A 69 12.07 -6.15 -1.03
CA ASN A 69 11.73 -5.32 -2.19
C ASN A 69 10.58 -5.94 -3.02
N GLY A 70 9.58 -5.12 -3.32
CA GLY A 70 8.35 -5.52 -4.02
C GLY A 70 7.33 -6.30 -3.20
N LYS A 71 7.54 -6.49 -1.89
CA LYS A 71 6.60 -7.22 -1.00
C LYS A 71 5.66 -6.28 -0.26
N LYS A 72 4.53 -6.84 0.19
CA LYS A 72 3.59 -6.15 1.09
C LYS A 72 4.16 -6.10 2.51
N VAL A 73 4.28 -4.90 3.06
CA VAL A 73 4.75 -4.65 4.42
C VAL A 73 3.87 -3.62 5.14
N GLY A 74 3.98 -3.60 6.47
CA GLY A 74 3.49 -2.52 7.32
C GLY A 74 4.63 -1.86 8.07
N ILE A 75 4.56 -0.55 8.25
CA ILE A 75 5.52 0.21 9.07
C ILE A 75 4.79 1.24 9.91
N LYS A 76 5.21 1.37 11.17
CA LYS A 76 4.79 2.45 12.05
C LYS A 76 5.89 3.51 12.10
N GLY A 77 5.52 4.78 11.95
CA GLY A 77 6.44 5.90 12.11
C GLY A 77 5.72 7.20 12.43
N TYR A 78 6.46 8.31 12.33
CA TYR A 78 5.95 9.66 12.56
C TYR A 78 6.27 10.52 11.34
N MET A 79 5.37 11.44 10.97
CA MET A 79 5.65 12.37 9.89
C MET A 79 6.78 13.34 10.27
N THR A 80 7.59 13.71 9.28
CA THR A 80 8.52 14.83 9.39
C THR A 80 8.06 16.02 8.54
N GLU A 81 8.53 17.21 8.90
CA GLU A 81 8.23 18.49 8.22
C GLU A 81 8.80 18.57 6.79
N LEU A 82 9.58 17.58 6.36
CA LEU A 82 10.11 17.46 4.99
C LEU A 82 9.12 16.90 3.97
N THR A 83 7.88 16.71 4.38
CA THR A 83 6.77 16.43 3.48
C THR A 83 6.69 17.56 2.44
N PRO A 84 6.68 17.26 1.13
CA PRO A 84 6.58 18.28 0.09
C PRO A 84 5.34 19.17 0.29
N ILE A 85 5.40 20.42 -0.16
CA ILE A 85 4.29 21.38 -0.03
C ILE A 85 3.01 20.89 -0.71
N ASP A 86 3.12 20.06 -1.74
CA ASP A 86 1.99 19.46 -2.45
C ASP A 86 1.43 18.20 -1.76
N ASN A 87 2.01 17.78 -0.61
CA ASN A 87 1.61 16.63 0.21
C ASN A 87 1.46 15.31 -0.57
N ARG A 88 2.17 15.15 -1.71
CA ARG A 88 2.06 13.98 -2.59
C ARG A 88 2.69 12.69 -2.03
N PHE A 89 3.59 12.84 -1.06
CA PHE A 89 4.13 11.77 -0.23
C PHE A 89 4.49 12.34 1.13
N ILE A 90 4.59 11.49 2.15
CA ILE A 90 5.06 11.86 3.48
C ILE A 90 6.35 11.12 3.79
N TYR A 91 7.26 11.71 4.56
CA TYR A 91 8.37 10.95 5.14
C TYR A 91 7.99 10.46 6.53
N LEU A 92 8.11 9.15 6.75
CA LEU A 92 8.03 8.57 8.09
C LEU A 92 9.43 8.36 8.68
N VAL A 93 9.58 8.71 9.95
CA VAL A 93 10.79 8.55 10.77
C VAL A 93 10.48 7.78 12.07
N PRO A 94 11.47 7.19 12.76
CA PRO A 94 11.24 6.37 13.95
C PRO A 94 10.73 7.14 15.17
N THR A 95 11.07 8.43 15.28
CA THR A 95 10.77 9.24 16.47
C THR A 95 10.03 10.53 16.09
N ALA A 96 8.98 10.87 16.85
CA ALA A 96 8.23 12.10 16.68
C ALA A 96 9.13 13.33 16.85
N GLY A 97 8.97 14.32 15.99
CA GLY A 97 9.75 15.56 16.06
C GLY A 97 11.24 15.37 15.75
N ALA A 98 11.66 14.23 15.18
CA ALA A 98 13.01 14.09 14.67
C ALA A 98 13.27 15.20 13.64
N ALA A 99 14.35 15.96 13.88
CA ALA A 99 14.78 17.02 13.00
C ALA A 99 15.01 16.47 11.59
N CYS A 100 14.86 17.34 10.58
CA CYS A 100 15.09 17.04 9.16
C CYS A 100 16.22 16.02 8.96
N PRO A 101 15.92 14.76 8.57
CA PRO A 101 16.94 13.72 8.46
C PRO A 101 18.05 14.10 7.47
N PHE A 102 17.78 14.99 6.52
CA PHE A 102 18.74 15.43 5.50
C PHE A 102 19.58 16.65 5.90
N CYS A 103 19.24 17.37 6.97
CA CYS A 103 19.80 18.70 7.23
C CYS A 103 21.12 18.70 8.02
N SER A 104 21.48 17.57 8.63
CA SER A 104 22.70 17.45 9.45
C SER A 104 23.43 16.11 9.28
N ALA A 105 23.05 15.31 8.29
CA ALA A 105 23.65 14.00 8.09
C ALA A 105 24.99 14.12 7.35
N ASP A 106 26.08 13.64 7.96
CA ASP A 106 27.39 13.47 7.32
C ASP A 106 27.30 12.55 6.09
N ASN A 107 26.26 11.71 6.04
CA ASN A 107 25.89 10.92 4.87
C ASN A 107 24.37 10.92 4.65
N PRO A 108 23.83 11.72 3.72
CA PRO A 108 22.39 11.85 3.49
C PRO A 108 21.75 10.57 2.90
N LYS A 109 22.54 9.55 2.56
CA LYS A 109 22.04 8.27 2.01
C LYS A 109 21.51 7.32 3.09
N TYR A 110 22.02 7.38 4.32
CA TYR A 110 21.71 6.42 5.37
C TYR A 110 20.73 6.99 6.40
N LEU A 111 19.56 7.39 5.91
CA LEU A 111 18.52 7.97 6.72
C LEU A 111 17.50 6.90 7.08
N GLU A 112 17.24 6.73 8.38
CA GLU A 112 16.13 5.94 8.91
C GLU A 112 14.80 6.65 8.61
N ALA A 113 14.48 6.73 7.32
CA ALA A 113 13.34 7.40 6.76
C ALA A 113 12.80 6.61 5.57
N ILE A 114 11.47 6.61 5.42
CA ILE A 114 10.78 6.02 4.28
C ILE A 114 9.80 7.03 3.71
N ALA A 115 9.84 7.23 2.39
CA ALA A 115 8.83 8.02 1.71
C ALA A 115 7.59 7.16 1.48
N VAL A 116 6.43 7.61 1.95
CA VAL A 116 5.16 6.91 1.82
C VAL A 116 4.29 7.69 0.86
N TYR A 117 3.94 7.08 -0.27
CA TYR A 117 3.07 7.64 -1.29
C TYR A 117 1.64 7.18 -1.01
N PRO A 118 0.70 8.09 -0.68
CA PRO A 118 -0.70 7.71 -0.45
C PRO A 118 -1.37 7.14 -1.70
N PRO A 119 -2.35 6.23 -1.55
CA PRO A 119 -3.03 5.62 -2.68
C PRO A 119 -3.82 6.64 -3.50
N ASP A 120 -3.95 6.37 -4.79
CA ASP A 120 -4.82 7.10 -5.73
C ASP A 120 -4.52 8.61 -5.84
N GLY A 121 -3.28 9.03 -5.56
CA GLY A 121 -2.89 10.45 -5.59
C GLY A 121 -3.55 11.29 -4.49
N LYS A 122 -4.04 10.65 -3.43
CA LYS A 122 -4.50 11.35 -2.23
C LYS A 122 -3.32 12.05 -1.56
N THR A 123 -3.63 13.08 -0.79
CA THR A 123 -2.67 13.74 0.08
C THR A 123 -2.95 13.36 1.54
N MET A 124 -1.96 13.57 2.39
CA MET A 124 -2.13 13.44 3.83
C MET A 124 -1.68 14.73 4.51
N GLU A 125 -2.56 15.30 5.33
CA GLU A 125 -2.22 16.48 6.13
C GLU A 125 -1.24 16.11 7.22
N PHE A 126 -0.36 17.06 7.56
CA PHE A 126 0.63 16.86 8.60
C PHE A 126 -0.03 16.56 9.95
N THR A 127 0.51 15.57 10.66
CA THR A 127 0.14 15.25 12.04
C THR A 127 1.37 14.93 12.87
N GLN A 128 1.28 15.19 14.17
CA GLN A 128 2.30 14.79 15.15
C GLN A 128 2.04 13.39 15.71
N ASP A 129 0.87 12.81 15.45
CA ASP A 129 0.53 11.45 15.87
C ASP A 129 1.37 10.41 15.12
N GLY A 130 1.54 9.26 15.75
CA GLY A 130 2.11 8.10 15.06
C GLY A 130 1.18 7.65 13.93
N ILE A 131 1.73 7.00 12.93
CA ILE A 131 1.01 6.51 11.76
C ILE A 131 1.42 5.08 11.46
N TRP A 132 0.46 4.25 11.09
CA TRP A 132 0.69 3.00 10.39
C TRP A 132 0.49 3.20 8.88
N ALA A 133 1.45 2.76 8.08
CA ALA A 133 1.32 2.69 6.64
C ALA A 133 1.51 1.25 6.18
N TYR A 134 0.62 0.79 5.31
CA TYR A 134 0.63 -0.57 4.76
C TYR A 134 0.68 -0.48 3.24
N GLY A 135 1.57 -1.24 2.60
CA GLY A 135 1.78 -1.08 1.16
C GLY A 135 2.86 -1.97 0.56
N THR A 136 3.21 -1.70 -0.69
CA THR A 136 4.31 -2.36 -1.38
C THR A 136 5.62 -1.61 -1.10
N LEU A 137 6.60 -2.32 -0.56
CA LEU A 137 7.93 -1.76 -0.30
C LEU A 137 8.76 -1.68 -1.58
N GLU A 138 9.41 -0.54 -1.79
CA GLU A 138 10.45 -0.34 -2.80
C GLU A 138 11.77 -0.04 -2.09
N VAL A 139 12.81 -0.77 -2.46
CA VAL A 139 14.16 -0.64 -1.89
C VAL A 139 15.15 -0.31 -2.98
N GLY A 140 15.88 0.78 -2.79
CA GLY A 140 16.91 1.26 -3.71
C GLY A 140 16.93 2.78 -3.78
N GLU A 141 18.03 3.29 -4.30
CA GLU A 141 18.25 4.72 -4.47
C GLU A 141 17.31 5.30 -5.54
N GLU A 142 16.57 6.34 -5.17
CA GLU A 142 15.75 7.13 -6.09
C GLU A 142 15.80 8.60 -5.70
N ILE A 143 15.92 9.46 -6.70
CA ILE A 143 15.92 10.91 -6.54
C ILE A 143 14.51 11.41 -6.86
N ASP A 144 13.87 12.07 -5.89
CA ASP A 144 12.62 12.77 -6.16
C ASP A 144 12.90 14.02 -6.98
N GLU A 145 12.37 14.08 -8.20
CA GLU A 145 12.73 15.15 -9.16
C GLU A 145 12.33 16.56 -8.71
N ALA A 146 11.26 16.70 -7.92
CA ALA A 146 10.81 18.04 -7.51
C ALA A 146 11.54 18.58 -6.27
N THR A 147 11.95 17.70 -5.36
CA THR A 147 12.67 18.10 -4.12
C THR A 147 14.18 17.93 -4.23
N GLY A 148 14.66 17.09 -5.15
CA GLY A 148 16.06 16.66 -5.24
C GLY A 148 16.49 15.73 -4.10
N LEU A 149 15.55 15.30 -3.24
CA LEU A 149 15.84 14.42 -2.11
C LEU A 149 16.05 12.99 -2.59
N ILE A 150 17.00 12.30 -1.96
CA ILE A 150 17.33 10.92 -2.25
C ILE A 150 16.63 10.01 -1.23
N SER A 151 15.82 9.07 -1.69
CA SER A 151 15.20 8.05 -0.85
C SER A 151 15.83 6.67 -1.11
N MET A 152 16.12 5.92 -0.04
CA MET A 152 16.51 4.51 -0.13
C MET A 152 15.32 3.55 -0.02
N PHE A 153 14.25 4.02 0.63
CA PHE A 153 13.05 3.25 0.89
C PHE A 153 11.83 4.08 0.53
N ARG A 154 10.91 3.45 -0.20
CA ARG A 154 9.60 4.00 -0.51
C ARG A 154 8.53 2.97 -0.22
N LEU A 155 7.33 3.43 0.12
CA LEU A 155 6.16 2.59 0.31
C LEU A 155 5.02 3.12 -0.56
N GLN A 156 4.58 2.32 -1.53
CA GLN A 156 3.35 2.58 -2.26
C GLN A 156 2.19 2.10 -1.37
N ALA A 157 1.55 3.02 -0.66
CA ALA A 157 0.60 2.68 0.38
C ALA A 157 -0.74 2.20 -0.21
N ASP A 158 -1.25 1.09 0.31
CA ASP A 158 -2.64 0.66 0.15
C ASP A 158 -3.53 1.37 1.20
N SER A 159 -3.01 1.57 2.41
CA SER A 159 -3.68 2.29 3.49
C SER A 159 -2.71 3.02 4.39
N ILE A 160 -3.20 4.11 4.99
CA ILE A 160 -2.49 4.90 5.99
C ILE A 160 -3.47 5.24 7.12
N GLU A 161 -3.09 4.93 8.36
CA GLU A 161 -3.96 5.00 9.53
C GLU A 161 -3.25 5.73 10.68
N LEU A 162 -3.97 6.61 11.38
CA LEU A 162 -3.44 7.21 12.60
C LEU A 162 -3.27 6.14 13.67
N PHE A 163 -2.07 6.04 14.24
CA PHE A 163 -1.82 5.21 15.40
C PHE A 163 -2.60 5.76 16.60
N GLN A 164 -3.50 4.95 17.11
CA GLN A 164 -4.17 5.21 18.38
C GLN A 164 -3.50 4.35 19.46
N PRO A 165 -3.01 4.94 20.57
CA PRO A 165 -2.61 4.16 21.74
C PRO A 165 -3.81 3.33 22.19
N ARG A 166 -3.64 2.01 22.31
CA ARG A 166 -4.64 1.15 22.94
C ARG A 166 -4.56 1.25 24.46
#